data_AF-A0A9D7J9D0-F1
#
_entry.id   AF-A0A9D7J9D0-F1
#
_cell.length_a   1.000
_cell.length_b   1.000
_cell.length_c   1.000
_cell.angle_alpha   90.00
_cell.angle_beta   90.00
_cell.angle_gamma   90.00
#
_symmetry.space_group_name_H-M   'P 1'
#
loop_
_entity.id
_entity.type
_entity.pdbx_description
1 polymer ?
#
loop_
_entity_poly.entity_id
_entity_poly.type
_entity_poly.pdbx_seq_one_letter_code
_entity_poly.pdbx_strand_id
1 'polypeptide(L)'
;MRAALALIAVLVAVPCRAQEAGWHYAPFPGEGDRAALGCSYGASPAQYTCLAVRCEDDLSVGLYIHTSRGAADAGAWVLEFDKEGERHAVMASPSSAPYHARVEGDVTPILEQLRNAGLVYLDPQDGPPIDRAISLAGSLAAINRALYYCAPRAPAQPDM
;
A
#
# COMPACT_ATOMS: atom_id res chain seq x y z
N MET A 1 -38.35 -0.19 47.73
CA MET A 1 -38.05 0.26 46.35
C MET A 1 -36.63 -0.17 46.01
N ARG A 2 -36.46 -1.16 45.11
CA ARG A 2 -35.14 -1.60 44.62
C ARG A 2 -35.05 -1.14 43.16
N ALA A 3 -34.34 -0.05 42.92
CA ALA A 3 -34.05 0.42 41.56
C ALA A 3 -32.83 -0.37 41.05
N ALA A 4 -33.05 -1.31 40.13
CA ALA A 4 -31.98 -1.95 39.39
C ALA A 4 -31.59 -1.03 38.21
N LEU A 5 -30.44 -0.38 38.31
CA LEU A 5 -29.83 0.32 37.18
C LEU A 5 -29.21 -0.73 36.24
N ALA A 6 -29.81 -0.93 35.08
CA ALA A 6 -29.20 -1.70 34.00
C ALA A 6 -28.20 -0.79 33.26
N LEU A 7 -26.90 -1.08 33.40
CA LEU A 7 -25.85 -0.44 32.62
C LEU A 7 -25.85 -1.04 31.21
N ILE A 8 -26.36 -0.31 30.22
CA ILE A 8 -26.26 -0.71 28.81
C ILE A 8 -24.86 -0.35 28.32
N ALA A 9 -23.98 -1.34 28.24
CA ALA A 9 -22.67 -1.20 27.61
C ALA A 9 -22.85 -1.13 26.09
N VAL A 10 -22.80 0.08 25.52
CA VAL A 10 -22.73 0.28 24.07
C VAL A 10 -21.32 -0.13 23.63
N LEU A 11 -21.18 -1.34 23.09
CA LEU A 11 -19.99 -1.80 22.38
C LEU A 11 -19.87 -0.96 21.10
N VAL A 12 -19.07 0.10 21.14
CA VAL A 12 -18.68 0.84 19.94
C VAL A 12 -17.77 -0.09 19.14
N ALA A 13 -18.33 -0.75 18.13
CA ALA A 13 -17.57 -1.48 17.15
C ALA A 13 -16.71 -0.47 16.38
N VAL A 14 -15.47 -0.27 16.84
CA VAL A 14 -14.47 0.46 16.08
C VAL A 14 -14.27 -0.35 14.79
N PRO A 15 -14.51 0.21 13.60
CA PRO A 15 -14.21 -0.49 12.37
C PRO A 15 -12.71 -0.76 12.37
N CYS A 16 -12.33 -2.02 12.56
CA CYS A 16 -10.97 -2.46 12.35
C CYS A 16 -10.71 -2.22 10.86
N ARG A 17 -9.94 -1.16 10.56
CA ARG A 17 -9.44 -0.86 9.21
C ARG A 17 -8.41 -1.96 8.90
N ALA A 18 -8.92 -3.12 8.55
CA ALA A 18 -8.14 -4.32 8.41
C ALA A 18 -7.34 -4.26 7.12
N GLN A 19 -6.06 -4.61 7.20
CA GLN A 19 -5.27 -4.97 6.04
C GLN A 19 -5.89 -6.25 5.48
N GLU A 20 -6.64 -6.11 4.39
CA GLU A 20 -7.29 -7.20 3.67
C GLU A 20 -6.48 -7.55 2.42
N ALA A 21 -6.49 -8.82 2.03
CA ALA A 21 -5.77 -9.25 0.84
C ALA A 21 -6.32 -8.60 -0.43
N GLY A 22 -5.43 -8.32 -1.39
CA GLY A 22 -5.77 -7.71 -2.68
C GLY A 22 -5.66 -6.19 -2.69
N TRP A 23 -6.11 -5.57 -3.79
CA TRP A 23 -5.98 -4.14 -4.05
C TRP A 23 -7.25 -3.37 -3.75
N HIS A 24 -7.14 -2.33 -2.92
CA HIS A 24 -8.25 -1.46 -2.55
C HIS A 24 -7.73 -0.06 -2.20
N TYR A 25 -8.64 0.86 -1.84
CA TYR A 25 -8.25 2.16 -1.28
C TYR A 25 -7.52 2.00 0.03
N ALA A 26 -6.46 2.77 0.24
CA ALA A 26 -5.77 2.76 1.51
C ALA A 26 -6.72 3.19 2.65
N PRO A 27 -6.89 2.38 3.70
CA PRO A 27 -7.93 2.59 4.70
C PRO A 27 -7.51 3.58 5.80
N PHE A 28 -6.39 4.29 5.62
CA PHE A 28 -5.82 5.20 6.60
C PHE A 28 -6.44 6.61 6.53
N PRO A 29 -6.59 7.30 7.68
CA PRO A 29 -7.06 8.69 7.68
C PRO A 29 -6.20 9.58 6.79
N GLY A 30 -6.84 10.39 5.95
CA GLY A 30 -6.16 11.31 5.02
C GLY A 30 -5.73 10.69 3.68
N GLU A 31 -5.82 9.37 3.51
CA GLU A 31 -5.43 8.70 2.26
C GLU A 31 -6.55 8.64 1.22
N GLY A 32 -7.82 8.55 1.65
CA GLY A 32 -8.99 8.67 0.77
C GLY A 32 -8.84 7.99 -0.59
N ASP A 33 -8.97 8.77 -1.66
CA ASP A 33 -8.82 8.35 -3.05
C ASP A 33 -7.45 8.64 -3.67
N ARG A 34 -6.47 9.10 -2.86
CA ARG A 34 -5.11 9.40 -3.31
C ARG A 34 -4.13 8.24 -3.12
N ALA A 35 -4.55 7.12 -2.53
CA ALA A 35 -3.70 5.95 -2.40
C ALA A 35 -4.43 4.62 -2.60
N ALA A 36 -3.72 3.69 -3.22
CA ALA A 36 -4.10 2.30 -3.36
C ALA A 36 -3.18 1.44 -2.49
N LEU A 37 -3.76 0.48 -1.77
CA LEU A 37 -3.05 -0.49 -0.95
C LEU A 37 -3.30 -1.89 -1.53
N GLY A 38 -2.22 -2.62 -1.81
CA GLY A 38 -2.25 -4.01 -2.22
C GLY A 38 -1.58 -4.89 -1.16
N CYS A 39 -2.30 -5.83 -0.56
CA CYS A 39 -1.75 -6.70 0.48
C CYS A 39 -1.67 -8.18 0.07
N SER A 40 -0.75 -8.90 0.70
CA SER A 40 -0.44 -10.31 0.40
C SER A 40 -1.60 -11.25 0.69
N TYR A 41 -1.57 -12.43 0.07
CA TYR A 41 -2.55 -13.47 0.35
C TYR A 41 -2.62 -13.80 1.85
N GLY A 42 -3.85 -13.92 2.37
CA GLY A 42 -4.07 -14.20 3.79
C GLY A 42 -3.63 -13.09 4.73
N ALA A 43 -3.46 -11.85 4.24
CA ALA A 43 -3.26 -10.68 5.08
C ALA A 43 -4.39 -10.54 6.11
N SER A 44 -4.00 -10.14 7.30
CA SER A 44 -4.88 -9.86 8.44
C SER A 44 -4.30 -8.69 9.24
N PRO A 45 -5.07 -8.08 10.16
CA PRO A 45 -4.54 -7.00 11.01
C PRO A 45 -3.30 -7.37 11.83
N ALA A 46 -3.12 -8.65 12.16
CA ALA A 46 -1.98 -9.12 12.94
C ALA A 46 -0.76 -9.50 12.08
N GLN A 47 -0.98 -9.85 10.81
CA GLN A 47 0.06 -10.31 9.91
C GLN A 47 -0.25 -9.85 8.48
N TYR A 48 0.56 -8.93 7.96
CA TYR A 48 0.37 -8.41 6.60
C TYR A 48 1.70 -7.99 5.97
N THR A 49 1.70 -7.96 4.65
CA THR A 49 2.75 -7.39 3.81
C THR A 49 2.05 -6.70 2.65
N CYS A 50 2.19 -5.39 2.57
CA CYS A 50 1.47 -4.57 1.61
C CYS A 50 2.41 -3.61 0.90
N LEU A 51 2.04 -3.27 -0.33
CA LEU A 51 2.54 -2.11 -1.04
C LEU A 51 1.46 -1.04 -1.08
N ALA A 52 1.85 0.22 -0.88
CA ALA A 52 0.96 1.35 -1.15
C ALA A 52 1.50 2.22 -2.28
N VAL A 53 0.64 2.54 -3.24
CA VAL A 53 0.92 3.52 -4.29
C VAL A 53 0.11 4.77 -3.98
N ARG A 54 0.80 5.89 -3.77
CA ARG A 54 0.19 7.14 -3.30
C ARG A 54 0.53 8.30 -4.23
N CYS A 55 -0.47 9.14 -4.43
CA CYS A 55 -0.32 10.46 -4.99
C CYS A 55 0.09 11.44 -3.89
N GLU A 56 1.32 11.94 -3.97
CA GLU A 56 1.91 12.83 -2.99
C GLU A 56 1.34 14.25 -3.10
N ASP A 57 1.56 15.08 -2.07
CA ASP A 57 1.06 16.46 -2.05
C ASP A 57 1.74 17.36 -3.11
N ASP A 58 2.94 16.99 -3.55
CA ASP A 58 3.67 17.63 -4.65
C ASP A 58 3.33 17.04 -6.03
N LEU A 59 2.31 16.19 -6.10
CA LEU A 59 1.86 15.46 -7.29
C LEU A 59 2.87 14.41 -7.80
N SER A 60 3.94 14.12 -7.06
CA SER A 60 4.79 12.96 -7.34
C SER A 60 4.09 11.65 -6.97
N VAL A 61 4.58 10.55 -7.52
CA VAL A 61 4.10 9.21 -7.13
C VAL A 61 5.03 8.62 -6.08
N GLY A 62 4.47 8.21 -4.96
CA GLY A 62 5.17 7.45 -3.93
C GLY A 62 4.81 5.96 -3.99
N LEU A 63 5.80 5.10 -3.82
CA LEU A 63 5.63 3.67 -3.53
C LEU A 63 6.11 3.40 -2.11
N TYR A 64 5.32 2.67 -1.34
CA TYR A 64 5.57 2.42 0.07
C TYR A 64 5.50 0.95 0.39
N ILE A 65 6.33 0.52 1.35
CA ILE A 65 6.29 -0.79 1.95
C ILE A 65 5.64 -0.65 3.33
N HIS A 66 4.64 -1.49 3.58
CA HIS A 66 3.90 -1.51 4.83
C HIS A 66 3.68 -2.96 5.28
N THR A 67 4.41 -3.38 6.30
CA THR A 67 4.33 -4.75 6.83
C THR A 67 4.08 -4.76 8.32
N SER A 68 3.62 -5.88 8.84
CA SER A 68 3.51 -6.12 10.28
C SER A 68 4.84 -6.55 10.92
N ARG A 69 5.96 -6.49 10.17
CA ARG A 69 7.28 -6.83 10.71
C ARG A 69 7.64 -5.80 11.78
N GLY A 70 8.14 -6.28 12.92
CA GLY A 70 8.58 -5.40 14.02
C GLY A 70 9.89 -4.66 13.73
N ALA A 71 10.58 -4.98 12.63
CA ALA A 71 11.71 -4.21 12.10
C ALA A 71 11.17 -3.13 11.15
N ALA A 72 11.79 -1.94 11.15
CA ALA A 72 11.41 -0.86 10.26
C ALA A 72 11.42 -1.38 8.82
N ASP A 73 10.36 -1.09 8.04
CA ASP A 73 10.31 -1.44 6.61
C ASP A 73 11.37 -0.69 5.76
N ALA A 74 12.22 0.11 6.40
CA ALA A 74 13.37 0.76 5.82
C ALA A 74 14.54 -0.21 5.62
N GLY A 75 15.35 0.03 4.60
CA GLY A 75 16.47 -0.81 4.22
C GLY A 75 16.36 -1.33 2.78
N ALA A 76 17.17 -2.33 2.46
CA ALA A 76 17.22 -2.92 1.13
C ALA A 76 16.10 -3.97 0.94
N TRP A 77 15.45 -3.92 -0.21
CA TRP A 77 14.41 -4.85 -0.63
C TRP A 77 14.63 -5.30 -2.07
N VAL A 78 14.14 -6.48 -2.40
CA VAL A 78 13.96 -6.91 -3.78
C VAL A 78 12.49 -7.15 -4.04
N LEU A 79 11.95 -6.46 -5.05
CA LEU A 79 10.61 -6.69 -5.59
C LEU A 79 10.75 -7.61 -6.79
N GLU A 80 10.21 -8.83 -6.69
CA GLU A 80 10.21 -9.81 -7.78
C GLU A 80 8.80 -9.95 -8.33
N PHE A 81 8.63 -9.70 -9.62
CA PHE A 81 7.37 -9.82 -10.34
C PHE A 81 7.31 -11.15 -11.06
N ASP A 82 6.18 -11.85 -10.93
CA ASP A 82 5.94 -13.16 -11.54
C ASP A 82 7.14 -14.11 -11.39
N LYS A 83 7.26 -14.77 -10.23
CA LYS A 83 8.36 -15.64 -9.79
C LYS A 83 9.26 -16.14 -10.94
N GLU A 84 10.56 -15.85 -10.85
CA GLU A 84 11.58 -15.97 -11.92
C GLU A 84 11.52 -14.88 -13.01
N GLY A 85 10.67 -13.86 -12.83
CA GLY A 85 10.55 -12.71 -13.70
C GLY A 85 11.45 -11.53 -13.32
N GLU A 86 10.96 -10.31 -13.56
CA GLU A 86 11.75 -9.09 -13.35
C GLU A 86 11.97 -8.80 -11.86
N ARG A 87 13.18 -8.39 -11.51
CA ARG A 87 13.61 -8.11 -10.13
C ARG A 87 14.11 -6.68 -10.02
N HIS A 88 13.53 -5.94 -9.09
CA HIS A 88 13.94 -4.58 -8.76
C HIS A 88 14.55 -4.54 -7.36
N ALA A 89 15.85 -4.33 -7.28
CA ALA A 89 16.51 -4.00 -6.03
C ALA A 89 16.23 -2.52 -5.69
N VAL A 90 15.71 -2.26 -4.50
CA VAL A 90 15.34 -0.91 -4.05
C VAL A 90 15.83 -0.65 -2.64
N MET A 91 16.03 0.63 -2.34
CA MET A 91 16.17 1.12 -0.98
C MET A 91 14.85 1.73 -0.53
N ALA A 92 14.46 1.48 0.71
CA ALA A 92 13.32 2.12 1.34
C ALA A 92 13.79 2.91 2.57
N SER A 93 13.26 4.12 2.73
CA SER A 93 13.56 5.00 3.87
C SER A 93 12.33 5.22 4.73
N PRO A 94 12.48 5.45 6.05
CA PRO A 94 11.35 5.75 6.92
C PRO A 94 10.54 6.93 6.39
N SER A 95 9.22 6.85 6.49
CA SER A 95 8.32 7.92 6.04
C SER A 95 7.41 8.41 7.15
N SER A 96 6.96 9.66 7.04
CA SER A 96 5.90 10.24 7.86
C SER A 96 4.49 9.95 7.32
N ALA A 97 4.38 9.37 6.12
CA ALA A 97 3.13 8.82 5.60
C ALA A 97 2.59 7.72 6.54
N PRO A 98 1.31 7.33 6.45
CA PRO A 98 0.76 6.26 7.30
C PRO A 98 1.34 4.87 7.01
N TYR A 99 2.29 4.78 6.07
CA TYR A 99 3.05 3.58 5.73
C TYR A 99 4.46 3.69 6.31
N HIS A 100 5.07 2.56 6.63
CA HIS A 100 6.31 2.54 7.41
C HIS A 100 7.52 3.06 6.63
N ALA A 101 7.67 2.71 5.36
CA ALA A 101 8.81 3.13 4.55
C ALA A 101 8.44 3.47 3.09
N ARG A 102 9.08 4.49 2.53
CA ARG A 102 8.96 4.91 1.13
C ARG A 102 10.12 4.36 0.33
N VAL A 103 9.85 3.76 -0.82
CA VAL A 103 10.85 3.37 -1.81
C VAL A 103 11.52 4.62 -2.39
N GLU A 104 12.84 4.63 -2.40
CA GLU A 104 13.67 5.71 -2.93
C GLU A 104 13.86 5.60 -4.45
N GLY A 105 14.16 6.74 -5.08
CA GLY A 105 14.49 6.80 -6.50
C GLY A 105 13.27 6.78 -7.42
N ASP A 106 13.51 6.45 -8.70
CA ASP A 106 12.46 6.37 -9.71
C ASP A 106 11.71 5.03 -9.60
N VAL A 107 10.42 5.12 -9.27
CA VAL A 107 9.53 3.97 -9.11
C VAL A 107 8.76 3.64 -10.39
N THR A 108 8.96 4.39 -11.48
CA THR A 108 8.19 4.22 -12.73
C THR A 108 8.23 2.79 -13.28
N PRO A 109 9.39 2.11 -13.38
CA PRO A 109 9.43 0.73 -13.88
C PRO A 109 8.65 -0.25 -12.98
N ILE A 110 8.70 -0.03 -11.67
CA ILE A 110 7.98 -0.84 -10.69
C ILE A 110 6.47 -0.61 -10.80
N LEU A 111 6.03 0.63 -11.02
CA LEU A 111 4.62 0.95 -11.23
C LEU A 111 4.06 0.32 -12.52
N GLU A 112 4.87 0.25 -13.57
CA GLU A 112 4.50 -0.46 -14.79
C GLU A 112 4.29 -1.95 -14.52
N GLN A 113 5.19 -2.59 -13.77
CA GLN A 113 5.03 -3.99 -13.38
C GLN A 113 3.82 -4.19 -12.46
N LEU A 114 3.63 -3.34 -11.45
CA LEU A 114 2.48 -3.42 -10.55
C LEU A 114 1.14 -3.36 -11.28
N ARG A 115 1.07 -2.68 -12.43
CA ARG A 115 -0.14 -2.57 -13.25
C ARG A 115 -0.37 -3.75 -14.18
N ASN A 116 0.67 -4.48 -14.55
CA ASN A 116 0.64 -5.41 -15.70
C ASN A 116 1.02 -6.86 -15.36
N ALA A 117 1.78 -7.11 -14.31
CA ALA A 117 2.18 -8.44 -13.87
C ALA A 117 1.05 -9.17 -13.12
N GLY A 118 1.22 -10.46 -12.84
CA GLY A 118 0.26 -11.27 -12.10
C GLY A 118 0.46 -11.22 -10.57
N LEU A 119 1.71 -11.28 -10.12
CA LEU A 119 2.10 -11.33 -8.72
C LEU A 119 3.32 -10.45 -8.46
N VAL A 120 3.46 -9.98 -7.21
CA VAL A 120 4.72 -9.43 -6.70
C VAL A 120 5.10 -10.08 -5.37
N TYR A 121 6.38 -10.39 -5.22
CA TYR A 121 7.01 -10.91 -4.02
C TYR A 121 7.92 -9.82 -3.44
N LEU A 122 7.82 -9.59 -2.13
CA LEU A 122 8.69 -8.65 -1.41
C LEU A 122 9.73 -9.44 -0.63
N ASP A 123 10.99 -9.30 -1.01
CA ASP A 123 12.11 -9.97 -0.34
C ASP A 123 12.97 -8.94 0.44
N PRO A 124 12.77 -8.82 1.76
CA PRO A 124 13.61 -7.97 2.58
C PRO A 124 15.02 -8.55 2.66
N GLN A 125 16.02 -7.72 2.37
CA GLN A 125 17.42 -8.17 2.41
C GLN A 125 17.99 -8.22 3.83
N ASP A 126 17.21 -7.77 4.82
CA ASP A 126 17.49 -7.93 6.25
C ASP A 126 16.30 -8.53 7.01
N GLY A 127 16.62 -9.34 8.00
CA GLY A 127 15.66 -10.08 8.82
C GLY A 127 15.05 -11.31 8.12
N PRO A 128 13.97 -11.88 8.69
CA PRO A 128 13.34 -13.09 8.16
C PRO A 128 12.80 -12.90 6.74
N PRO A 129 12.69 -13.93 5.90
CA PRO A 129 12.05 -13.81 4.59
C PRO A 129 10.52 -13.62 4.70
N ILE A 130 9.89 -13.15 3.62
CA ILE A 130 8.43 -13.16 3.45
C ILE A 130 8.08 -14.18 2.39
N ASP A 131 7.14 -15.07 2.68
CA ASP A 131 6.80 -16.23 1.85
C ASP A 131 5.47 -16.08 1.09
N ARG A 132 4.82 -14.91 1.16
CA ARG A 132 3.51 -14.66 0.54
C ARG A 132 3.58 -13.58 -0.53
N ALA A 133 3.07 -13.90 -1.70
CA ALA A 133 2.90 -12.95 -2.79
C ALA A 133 1.71 -12.00 -2.56
N ILE A 134 1.79 -10.83 -3.16
CA ILE A 134 0.67 -9.92 -3.38
C ILE A 134 0.09 -10.23 -4.76
N SER A 135 -1.21 -10.52 -4.82
CA SER A 135 -1.92 -10.61 -6.09
C SER A 135 -1.98 -9.24 -6.74
N LEU A 136 -1.66 -9.14 -8.03
CA LEU A 136 -1.83 -7.91 -8.81
C LEU A 136 -3.19 -7.87 -9.54
N ALA A 137 -4.07 -8.84 -9.28
CA ALA A 137 -5.45 -8.74 -9.74
C ALA A 137 -6.11 -7.46 -9.17
N GLY A 138 -6.61 -6.61 -10.07
CA GLY A 138 -7.26 -5.33 -9.72
C GLY A 138 -6.29 -4.17 -9.43
N SER A 139 -4.97 -4.41 -9.42
CA SER A 139 -3.97 -3.36 -9.14
C SER A 139 -4.05 -2.20 -10.12
N LEU A 140 -4.18 -2.48 -11.42
CA LEU A 140 -4.30 -1.47 -12.47
C LEU A 140 -5.42 -0.47 -12.18
N ALA A 141 -6.60 -0.98 -11.86
CA ALA A 141 -7.78 -0.15 -11.59
C ALA A 141 -7.60 0.67 -10.30
N ALA A 142 -7.08 0.03 -9.24
CA ALA A 142 -6.84 0.70 -7.96
C ALA A 142 -5.78 1.81 -8.08
N ILE A 143 -4.63 1.49 -8.70
CA ILE A 143 -3.50 2.42 -8.90
C ILE A 143 -3.92 3.58 -9.79
N ASN A 144 -4.59 3.33 -10.92
CA ASN A 144 -5.01 4.42 -11.81
C ASN A 144 -6.01 5.36 -11.14
N ARG A 145 -6.86 4.83 -10.26
CA ARG A 145 -7.78 5.66 -9.50
C ARG A 145 -7.05 6.49 -8.44
N ALA A 146 -6.11 5.89 -7.72
CA ALA A 146 -5.27 6.57 -6.73
C ALA A 146 -4.45 7.71 -7.35
N LEU A 147 -3.94 7.50 -8.57
CA LEU A 147 -3.07 8.43 -9.25
C LEU A 147 -3.80 9.40 -10.20
N TYR A 148 -5.13 9.38 -10.22
CA TYR A 148 -5.92 10.23 -11.12
C TYR A 148 -5.54 11.71 -11.02
N TYR A 149 -5.27 12.20 -9.80
CA TYR A 149 -4.88 13.60 -9.56
C TYR A 149 -3.38 13.87 -9.68
N CYS A 150 -2.54 12.84 -9.75
CA CYS A 150 -1.08 12.95 -9.93
C CYS A 150 -0.64 12.98 -11.39
N ALA A 151 -1.52 12.60 -12.33
CA ALA A 151 -1.21 12.72 -13.74
C ALA A 151 -1.01 14.21 -14.11
N PRO A 152 0.09 14.58 -14.80
CA PRO A 152 0.25 15.93 -15.33
C PRO A 152 -0.97 16.29 -16.17
N ARG A 153 -1.71 17.34 -15.79
CA ARG A 153 -2.78 17.85 -16.63
C ARG A 153 -2.13 18.44 -17.87
N ALA A 154 -2.60 18.04 -19.05
CA ALA A 154 -2.26 18.76 -20.26
C ALA A 154 -2.54 20.26 -20.03
N PRO A 155 -1.66 21.18 -20.49
CA PRO A 155 -1.96 22.60 -20.38
C PRO A 155 -3.32 22.86 -21.03
N ALA A 156 -4.16 23.67 -20.38
CA ALA A 156 -5.43 24.08 -20.95
C ALA A 156 -5.16 24.66 -22.33
N GLN A 157 -5.73 24.05 -23.37
CA GLN A 157 -5.64 24.59 -24.71
C GLN A 157 -6.27 25.98 -24.66
N PRO A 158 -5.57 27.06 -25.06
CA PRO A 158 -6.14 28.39 -25.06
C PRO A 158 -7.40 28.36 -25.93
N ASP A 159 -8.53 28.84 -25.38
CA ASP A 159 -9.75 29.04 -26.15
C ASP A 159 -9.38 29.91 -27.38
N MET A 160 -9.48 29.33 -28.58
CA MET A 160 -9.33 30.07 -29.84
C MET A 160 -10.61 30.80 -30.19
#